data_AF-A0A919JAY1-F1
#
_entry.id   AF-A0A919JAY1-F1
#
_cell.length_a   1.000
_cell.length_b   1.000
_cell.length_c   1.000
_cell.angle_alpha   90.00
_cell.angle_beta   90.00
_cell.angle_gamma   90.00
#
_symmetry.space_group_name_H-M   'P 1'
#
loop_
_entity.id
_entity.type
_entity.pdbx_description
1 polymer ?
#
loop_
_entity_poly.entity_id
_entity_poly.type
_entity_poly.pdbx_seq_one_letter_code
_entity_poly.pdbx_strand_id
1 'polypeptide(L)'
;MTSRALLIAVDTYTDSQIPDLHAPRRDVEAVAGVLRDFEAQILTNPTSAALHRAVEVFFRAANSDDLLLLHFAGHGFLDDHGRLRLAGCDTEKDYLNSTALLSSSVMEIAEHSRSRRIVFVIDCCYSGRFLAAGARGDRSVHLRAQFPVQGKGRLVLAASDELGYAFEDRENSVFTRLLVDGLRDGSADLDGDGWVSVTDLYEYVLDRSRAIGAAQTPRLLGSREGNLFLARVPTPPVPAESPPGVAAPAPASAPAPASAEVPPRVAAATGPAARPRPADRPRPAARSRAVPQLEPLSPPDRESPAERRGALAEEAFIGAGTVGFVGWGTMLVLWGLDKARLIGPGAGPLLWILAVVVFTAGVLALRRRRLVRGSALIVVALALGPAGVSLFTG
;
A
#
# COMPACT_ATOMS: atom_id res chain seq x y z
N MET A 1 1.76 -20.53 18.89
CA MET A 1 1.71 -19.67 17.69
C MET A 1 0.51 -18.75 17.88
N THR A 2 0.73 -17.46 17.89
CA THR A 2 -0.33 -16.46 18.14
C THR A 2 -0.39 -15.51 16.97
N SER A 3 -1.59 -15.26 16.44
CA SER A 3 -1.81 -14.22 15.45
C SER A 3 -2.16 -12.94 16.20
N ARG A 4 -1.46 -11.84 15.91
CA ARG A 4 -1.63 -10.56 16.61
C ARG A 4 -1.85 -9.46 15.60
N ALA A 5 -2.81 -8.59 15.86
CA ALA A 5 -3.14 -7.49 14.98
C ALA A 5 -3.03 -6.15 15.72
N LEU A 6 -2.34 -5.19 15.12
CA LEU A 6 -2.40 -3.78 15.50
C LEU A 6 -3.18 -3.05 14.42
N LEU A 7 -4.37 -2.55 14.78
CA LEU A 7 -5.28 -1.88 13.87
C LEU A 7 -5.37 -0.41 14.26
N ILE A 8 -4.93 0.48 13.38
CA ILE A 8 -4.79 1.90 13.64
C ILE A 8 -5.76 2.66 12.75
N ALA A 9 -6.61 3.50 13.36
CA ALA A 9 -7.51 4.41 12.66
C ALA A 9 -7.21 5.85 13.05
N VAL A 10 -7.03 6.73 12.06
CA VAL A 10 -6.91 8.18 12.27
C VAL A 10 -7.96 8.90 11.42
N ASP A 11 -9.02 9.34 12.08
CA ASP A 11 -10.18 9.98 11.44
C ASP A 11 -10.30 11.48 11.75
N THR A 12 -9.75 11.97 12.86
CA THR A 12 -9.76 13.40 13.21
C THR A 12 -8.36 13.97 13.35
N TYR A 13 -8.16 15.20 12.87
CA TYR A 13 -6.86 15.88 12.87
C TYR A 13 -6.94 17.25 13.56
N THR A 14 -5.90 17.61 14.31
CA THR A 14 -5.81 18.92 14.97
C THR A 14 -5.46 20.04 14.00
N ASP A 15 -4.72 19.75 12.94
CA ASP A 15 -4.37 20.72 11.90
C ASP A 15 -5.52 20.88 10.90
N SER A 16 -6.11 22.08 10.85
CA SER A 16 -7.19 22.44 9.94
C SER A 16 -6.88 22.28 8.44
N GLN A 17 -5.61 22.17 8.05
CA GLN A 17 -5.21 21.92 6.66
C GLN A 17 -5.36 20.45 6.25
N ILE A 18 -5.61 19.56 7.22
CA ILE A 18 -5.83 18.13 7.05
C ILE A 18 -7.31 17.86 7.29
N PRO A 19 -8.09 17.46 6.27
CA PRO A 19 -9.50 17.19 6.44
C PRO A 19 -9.72 15.90 7.24
N ASP A 20 -10.72 15.91 8.12
CA ASP A 20 -11.18 14.69 8.79
C ASP A 20 -11.70 13.65 7.79
N LEU A 21 -11.60 12.37 8.17
CA LEU A 21 -12.05 11.22 7.40
C LEU A 21 -13.25 10.56 8.10
N HIS A 22 -14.05 9.79 7.35
CA HIS A 22 -15.26 9.17 7.91
C HIS A 22 -15.13 7.65 8.04
N ALA A 23 -14.37 7.00 7.15
CA ALA A 23 -14.23 5.55 7.12
C ALA A 23 -13.24 4.94 8.13
N PRO A 24 -12.07 5.54 8.49
CA PRO A 24 -10.98 4.80 9.15
C PRO A 24 -11.35 4.00 10.39
N ARG A 25 -12.17 4.56 11.28
CA ARG A 25 -12.60 3.88 12.51
C ARG A 25 -13.51 2.68 12.21
N ARG A 26 -14.48 2.86 11.31
CA ARG A 26 -15.39 1.78 10.91
C ARG A 26 -14.67 0.69 10.14
N ASP A 27 -13.71 1.08 9.31
CA ASP A 27 -12.83 0.17 8.58
C ASP A 27 -12.06 -0.74 9.54
N VAL A 28 -11.37 -0.15 10.53
CA VAL A 28 -10.64 -0.90 11.55
C VAL A 28 -11.55 -1.79 12.39
N GLU A 29 -12.73 -1.32 12.80
CA GLU A 29 -13.72 -2.12 13.52
C GLU A 29 -14.23 -3.31 12.68
N ALA A 30 -14.49 -3.09 11.39
CA ALA A 30 -14.93 -4.13 10.47
C ALA A 30 -13.84 -5.18 10.23
N VAL A 31 -12.58 -4.75 10.08
CA VAL A 31 -11.41 -5.64 9.96
C VAL A 31 -11.22 -6.46 11.24
N ALA A 32 -11.33 -5.84 12.42
CA ALA A 32 -11.25 -6.55 13.70
C ALA A 32 -12.31 -7.67 13.79
N GLY A 33 -13.52 -7.41 13.31
CA GLY A 33 -14.62 -8.39 13.32
C GLY A 33 -14.38 -9.63 12.44
N VAL A 34 -13.56 -9.52 11.39
CA VAL A 34 -13.27 -10.65 10.48
C VAL A 34 -11.97 -11.39 10.85
N LEU A 35 -11.05 -10.74 11.56
CA LEU A 35 -9.81 -11.34 12.07
C LEU A 35 -10.02 -12.14 13.37
N ARG A 36 -10.95 -13.10 13.36
CA ARG A 36 -11.39 -13.84 14.57
C ARG A 36 -10.29 -14.62 15.28
N ASP A 37 -9.28 -15.07 14.53
CA ASP A 37 -8.15 -15.84 15.07
C ASP A 37 -6.98 -14.94 15.54
N PHE A 38 -7.14 -13.61 15.50
CA PHE A 38 -6.14 -12.64 15.93
C PHE A 38 -6.46 -12.03 17.30
N GLU A 39 -5.43 -11.84 18.12
CA GLU A 39 -5.47 -10.91 19.23
C GLU A 39 -5.31 -9.48 18.67
N ALA A 40 -6.44 -8.78 18.50
CA ALA A 40 -6.48 -7.45 17.89
C ALA A 40 -6.43 -6.32 18.93
N GLN A 41 -5.48 -5.41 18.78
CA GLN A 41 -5.42 -4.14 19.47
C GLN A 41 -5.84 -3.03 18.51
N ILE A 42 -6.86 -2.26 18.89
CA ILE A 42 -7.33 -1.09 18.13
C ILE A 42 -6.75 0.19 18.76
N LEU A 43 -6.24 1.08 17.92
CA LEU A 43 -5.75 2.40 18.32
C LEU A 43 -6.43 3.48 17.47
N THR A 44 -7.23 4.32 18.11
CA THR A 44 -8.01 5.38 17.43
C THR A 44 -7.42 6.75 17.74
N ASN A 45 -7.20 7.55 16.70
CA ASN A 45 -6.63 8.90 16.75
C ASN A 45 -5.40 9.02 17.66
N PRO A 46 -4.38 8.15 17.54
CA PRO A 46 -3.13 8.32 18.26
C PRO A 46 -2.40 9.58 17.79
N THR A 47 -1.73 10.24 18.72
CA THR A 47 -0.66 11.20 18.37
C THR A 47 0.46 10.46 17.66
N SER A 48 1.30 11.18 16.93
CA SER A 48 2.42 10.63 16.17
C SER A 48 3.43 9.93 17.07
N ALA A 49 3.62 10.45 18.29
CA ALA A 49 4.42 9.81 19.32
C ALA A 49 3.78 8.51 19.83
N ALA A 50 2.47 8.50 20.08
CA ALA A 50 1.75 7.31 20.51
C ALA A 50 1.72 6.23 19.42
N LEU A 51 1.53 6.65 18.17
CA LEU A 51 1.57 5.79 16.98
C LEU A 51 2.93 5.10 16.84
N HIS A 52 4.03 5.88 16.88
CA HIS A 52 5.38 5.34 16.80
C HIS A 52 5.64 4.33 17.93
N ARG A 53 5.30 4.68 19.18
CA ARG A 53 5.49 3.79 20.33
C ARG A 53 4.65 2.51 20.21
N ALA A 54 3.40 2.60 19.77
CA ALA A 54 2.54 1.43 19.60
C ALA A 54 3.10 0.45 18.57
N VAL A 55 3.60 0.97 17.44
CA VAL A 55 4.28 0.18 16.41
C VAL A 55 5.52 -0.52 16.99
N GLU A 56 6.38 0.20 17.73
CA GLU A 56 7.57 -0.39 18.34
C GLU A 56 7.21 -1.50 19.35
N VAL A 57 6.26 -1.24 20.24
CA VAL A 57 5.80 -2.22 21.24
C VAL A 57 5.24 -3.46 20.56
N PHE A 58 4.41 -3.29 19.52
CA PHE A 58 3.80 -4.39 18.79
C PHE A 58 4.83 -5.34 18.18
N PHE A 59 5.82 -4.80 17.45
CA PHE A 59 6.83 -5.62 16.79
C PHE A 59 7.87 -6.20 17.75
N ARG A 60 8.21 -5.50 18.84
CA ARG A 60 9.15 -5.98 19.86
C ARG A 60 8.57 -7.12 20.71
N ALA A 61 7.27 -7.07 20.99
CA ALA A 61 6.60 -8.06 21.83
C ALA A 61 6.37 -9.41 21.11
N ALA A 62 6.66 -9.52 19.81
CA ALA A 62 6.39 -10.70 19.03
C ALA A 62 7.37 -11.85 19.29
N ASN A 63 6.87 -13.08 19.27
CA ASN A 63 7.67 -14.30 19.23
C ASN A 63 7.98 -14.70 17.78
N SER A 64 8.91 -15.63 17.59
CA SER A 64 9.39 -16.05 16.25
C SER A 64 8.29 -16.63 15.34
N ASP A 65 7.30 -17.29 15.94
CA ASP A 65 6.27 -18.02 15.20
C ASP A 65 4.96 -17.24 15.05
N ASP A 66 4.87 -16.06 15.68
CA ASP A 66 3.68 -15.21 15.64
C ASP A 66 3.44 -14.68 14.23
N LEU A 67 2.18 -14.59 13.82
CA LEU A 67 1.77 -13.85 12.62
C LEU A 67 1.37 -12.44 13.05
N LEU A 68 2.05 -11.44 12.53
CA LEU A 68 1.79 -10.04 12.85
C LEU A 68 1.04 -9.38 11.70
N LEU A 69 -0.08 -8.73 11.99
CA LEU A 69 -0.80 -7.88 11.07
C LEU A 69 -0.82 -6.44 11.58
N LEU A 70 -0.29 -5.50 10.80
CA LEU A 70 -0.45 -4.08 11.05
C LEU A 70 -1.40 -3.51 10.01
N HIS A 71 -2.55 -2.99 10.44
CA HIS A 71 -3.47 -2.25 9.58
C HIS A 71 -3.42 -0.77 9.94
N PHE A 72 -3.25 0.09 8.94
CA PHE A 72 -3.31 1.54 9.12
C PHE A 72 -4.32 2.12 8.14
N ALA A 73 -5.32 2.82 8.67
CA ALA A 73 -6.30 3.61 7.93
C ALA A 73 -6.23 5.08 8.36
N GLY A 74 -6.02 5.99 7.42
CA GLY A 74 -5.87 7.42 7.70
C GLY A 74 -5.14 8.18 6.58
N HIS A 75 -4.69 9.39 6.86
CA HIS A 75 -3.92 10.18 5.89
C HIS A 75 -2.48 9.69 5.74
N GLY A 76 -2.03 9.67 4.49
CA GLY A 76 -0.65 9.43 4.10
C GLY A 76 -0.14 10.60 3.27
N PHE A 77 1.01 11.16 3.65
CA PHE A 77 1.64 12.28 2.96
C PHE A 77 3.01 11.90 2.42
N LEU A 78 3.42 12.52 1.32
CA LEU A 78 4.79 12.46 0.85
C LEU A 78 5.56 13.67 1.39
N ASP A 79 6.72 13.42 1.99
CA ASP A 79 7.65 14.51 2.32
C ASP A 79 8.37 15.05 1.07
N ASP A 80 9.20 16.08 1.26
CA ASP A 80 9.98 16.72 0.19
C ASP A 80 10.92 15.74 -0.54
N HIS A 81 11.21 14.58 0.05
CA HIS A 81 12.02 13.52 -0.53
C HIS A 81 11.18 12.41 -1.17
N GLY A 82 9.85 12.59 -1.26
CA GLY A 82 8.92 11.62 -1.84
C GLY A 82 8.71 10.37 -1.00
N ARG A 83 9.03 10.42 0.31
CA ARG A 83 8.87 9.30 1.25
C ARG A 83 7.51 9.38 1.94
N LEU A 84 6.86 8.23 2.08
CA LEU A 84 5.55 8.13 2.72
C LEU A 84 5.64 8.35 4.23
N ARG A 85 4.77 9.19 4.75
CA ARG A 85 4.56 9.46 6.17
C ARG A 85 3.10 9.20 6.53
N LEU A 86 2.90 8.41 7.57
CA LEU A 86 1.60 8.11 8.15
C LEU A 86 1.26 9.19 9.18
N ALA A 87 0.10 9.83 9.01
CA ALA A 87 -0.32 10.90 9.90
C ALA A 87 -0.87 10.35 11.23
N GLY A 88 -0.48 10.97 12.34
CA GLY A 88 -1.19 10.89 13.61
C GLY A 88 -2.25 12.00 13.70
N CYS A 89 -3.06 11.99 14.76
CA CYS A 89 -4.08 13.02 14.95
C CYS A 89 -3.50 14.42 15.21
N ASP A 90 -2.24 14.50 15.63
CA ASP A 90 -1.48 15.73 15.91
C ASP A 90 -0.53 16.12 14.77
N THR A 91 -0.64 15.47 13.60
CA THR A 91 0.20 15.80 12.45
C THR A 91 -0.09 17.23 11.97
N GLU A 92 0.99 17.95 11.71
CA GLU A 92 0.99 19.28 11.11
C GLU A 92 1.47 19.17 9.66
N LYS A 93 0.67 19.64 8.71
CA LYS A 93 0.90 19.45 7.27
C LYS A 93 2.18 20.12 6.78
N ASP A 94 2.53 21.25 7.37
CA ASP A 94 3.77 21.98 7.04
C ASP A 94 5.01 21.41 7.74
N TYR A 95 4.83 20.51 8.73
CA TYR A 95 5.92 19.95 9.56
C TYR A 95 5.93 18.41 9.61
N LEU A 96 5.56 17.75 8.51
CA LEU A 96 5.47 16.28 8.41
C LEU A 96 6.73 15.55 8.92
N ASN A 97 7.91 16.16 8.79
CA ASN A 97 9.16 15.56 9.23
C ASN A 97 9.22 15.26 10.72
N SER A 98 8.65 16.14 11.54
CA SER A 98 8.63 16.05 13.00
C SER A 98 7.31 15.51 13.55
N THR A 99 6.21 15.68 12.82
CA THR A 99 4.85 15.41 13.33
C THR A 99 4.14 14.28 12.59
N ALA A 100 4.83 13.48 11.79
CA ALA A 100 4.25 12.28 11.17
C ALA A 100 5.24 11.10 11.14
N LEU A 101 4.72 9.88 11.19
CA LEU A 101 5.53 8.67 11.27
C LEU A 101 6.03 8.24 9.89
N LEU A 102 7.34 8.23 9.70
CA LEU A 102 7.96 7.80 8.45
C LEU A 102 7.78 6.29 8.23
N SER A 103 7.30 5.89 7.04
CA SER A 103 7.05 4.47 6.75
C SER A 103 8.32 3.61 6.82
N SER A 104 9.49 4.16 6.47
CA SER A 104 10.78 3.44 6.62
C SER A 104 11.09 3.10 8.07
N SER A 105 10.69 3.93 9.03
CA SER A 105 10.87 3.65 10.45
C SER A 105 10.00 2.47 10.90
N VAL A 106 8.77 2.37 10.38
CA VAL A 106 7.91 1.19 10.62
C VAL A 106 8.57 -0.07 10.06
N MET A 107 9.10 0.01 8.83
CA MET A 107 9.79 -1.11 8.18
C MET A 107 11.07 -1.52 8.93
N GLU A 108 11.84 -0.56 9.43
CA GLU A 108 13.04 -0.80 10.23
C GLU A 108 12.71 -1.47 11.56
N ILE A 109 11.67 -1.00 12.25
CA ILE A 109 11.18 -1.63 13.49
C ILE A 109 10.74 -3.08 13.20
N ALA A 110 9.99 -3.30 12.12
CA ALA A 110 9.56 -4.63 11.72
C ALA A 110 10.73 -5.54 11.28
N GLU A 111 11.84 -4.97 10.77
CA GLU A 111 13.06 -5.72 10.46
C GLU A 111 13.65 -6.40 11.70
N HIS A 112 13.60 -5.70 12.83
CA HIS A 112 14.13 -6.16 14.10
C HIS A 112 13.13 -7.01 14.91
N SER A 113 11.92 -7.27 14.38
CA SER A 113 10.99 -8.19 15.01
C SER A 113 11.54 -9.63 15.00
N ARG A 114 11.28 -10.38 16.08
CA ARG A 114 11.59 -11.82 16.11
C ARG A 114 10.72 -12.60 15.14
N SER A 115 9.48 -12.16 14.93
CA SER A 115 8.60 -12.76 13.94
C SER A 115 9.12 -12.47 12.54
N ARG A 116 9.09 -13.51 11.69
CA ARG A 116 9.35 -13.37 10.25
C ARG A 116 8.08 -13.48 9.43
N ARG A 117 6.89 -13.35 10.04
CA ARG A 117 5.58 -13.48 9.40
C ARG A 117 4.81 -12.20 9.63
N ILE A 118 4.96 -11.25 8.71
CA ILE A 118 4.45 -9.89 8.89
C ILE A 118 3.62 -9.48 7.69
N VAL A 119 2.41 -9.01 7.96
CA VAL A 119 1.48 -8.49 6.96
C VAL A 119 1.18 -7.04 7.32
N PHE A 120 1.31 -6.17 6.34
CA PHE A 120 0.88 -4.78 6.44
C PHE A 120 -0.33 -4.58 5.53
N VAL A 121 -1.37 -3.94 6.05
CA VAL A 121 -2.52 -3.49 5.27
C VAL A 121 -2.56 -1.97 5.39
N ILE A 122 -2.23 -1.27 4.32
CA ILE A 122 -2.05 0.18 4.33
C ILE A 122 -3.15 0.83 3.48
N ASP A 123 -4.11 1.43 4.16
CA ASP A 123 -5.27 2.11 3.59
C ASP A 123 -5.11 3.64 3.74
N CYS A 124 -4.25 4.18 2.89
CA CYS A 124 -4.00 5.62 2.82
C CYS A 124 -3.60 6.03 1.39
N CYS A 125 -3.68 7.33 1.10
CA CYS A 125 -3.07 7.92 -0.09
C CYS A 125 -1.59 7.56 -0.17
N TYR A 126 -1.08 7.27 -1.37
CA TYR A 126 0.31 6.89 -1.60
C TYR A 126 0.78 5.60 -0.89
N SER A 127 -0.15 4.77 -0.39
CA SER A 127 0.15 3.49 0.27
C SER A 127 1.07 2.55 -0.54
N GLY A 128 1.04 2.62 -1.87
CA GLY A 128 1.98 1.90 -2.75
C GLY A 128 3.46 2.26 -2.57
N ARG A 129 3.79 3.35 -1.86
CA ARG A 129 5.16 3.78 -1.52
C ARG A 129 5.67 3.20 -0.20
N PHE A 130 4.84 2.47 0.54
CA PHE A 130 5.19 1.97 1.88
C PHE A 130 6.44 1.07 1.88
N LEU A 131 6.55 0.13 0.92
CA LEU A 131 7.71 -0.77 0.81
C LEU A 131 8.94 -0.15 0.11
N ALA A 132 8.75 0.89 -0.71
CA ALA A 132 9.86 1.64 -1.30
C ALA A 132 10.74 2.31 -0.22
N ALA A 133 10.21 2.48 0.98
CA ALA A 133 10.89 3.01 2.14
C ALA A 133 11.83 1.99 2.83
N GLY A 134 11.69 0.69 2.55
CA GLY A 134 12.48 -0.38 3.18
C GLY A 134 13.34 -1.22 2.23
N ALA A 135 13.14 -1.14 0.91
CA ALA A 135 13.79 -2.04 -0.04
C ALA A 135 15.01 -1.41 -0.76
N ARG A 136 16.22 -1.89 -0.44
CA ARG A 136 17.33 -1.99 -1.39
C ARG A 136 17.18 -3.33 -2.14
N GLY A 137 16.41 -3.36 -3.22
CA GLY A 137 16.32 -4.54 -4.10
C GLY A 137 14.91 -5.06 -4.36
N ASP A 138 14.73 -5.50 -5.60
CA ASP A 138 13.58 -6.10 -6.30
C ASP A 138 12.14 -5.73 -5.86
N ARG A 139 11.41 -5.14 -6.81
CA ARG A 139 10.06 -4.57 -6.62
C ARG A 139 8.94 -5.57 -6.95
N SER A 140 9.26 -6.86 -7.04
CA SER A 140 8.32 -7.90 -7.45
C SER A 140 8.21 -9.00 -6.39
N VAL A 141 6.98 -9.47 -6.14
CA VAL A 141 6.73 -10.60 -5.25
C VAL A 141 7.34 -11.85 -5.88
N HIS A 142 8.41 -12.36 -5.29
CA HIS A 142 9.02 -13.62 -5.70
C HIS A 142 8.24 -14.78 -5.08
N LEU A 143 7.41 -15.44 -5.89
CA LEU A 143 6.65 -16.62 -5.50
C LEU A 143 7.58 -17.85 -5.52
N ARG A 144 7.98 -18.35 -4.34
CA ARG A 144 8.49 -19.72 -4.20
C ARG A 144 7.37 -20.60 -3.68
N ALA A 145 6.68 -21.28 -4.59
CA ALA A 145 5.66 -22.27 -4.26
C ALA A 145 6.35 -23.58 -3.87
N GLN A 146 6.14 -24.03 -2.62
CA GLN A 146 6.24 -25.43 -2.25
C GLN A 146 5.63 -25.66 -0.85
N PHE A 147 4.53 -26.43 -0.84
CA PHE A 147 3.85 -27.08 0.30
C PHE A 147 3.02 -26.18 1.25
N PRO A 148 1.95 -26.73 1.89
CA PRO A 148 1.07 -26.03 2.84
C PRO A 148 1.74 -25.76 4.20
N VAL A 149 3.06 -25.59 4.21
CA VAL A 149 3.82 -25.25 5.42
C VAL A 149 3.73 -23.73 5.58
N GLN A 150 3.35 -23.29 6.78
CA GLN A 150 3.25 -21.89 7.15
C GLN A 150 4.48 -21.10 6.66
N GLY A 151 4.20 -20.09 5.83
CA GLY A 151 5.24 -19.30 5.21
C GLY A 151 5.89 -18.29 6.15
N LYS A 152 7.02 -17.74 5.70
CA LYS A 152 7.71 -16.59 6.29
C LYS A 152 7.86 -15.52 5.23
N GLY A 153 7.78 -14.26 5.62
CA GLY A 153 7.89 -13.14 4.71
C GLY A 153 7.30 -11.87 5.29
N ARG A 154 7.47 -10.80 4.51
CA ARG A 154 6.79 -9.52 4.73
C ARG A 154 6.01 -9.17 3.49
N LEU A 155 4.71 -9.03 3.67
CA LEU A 155 3.79 -8.64 2.60
C LEU A 155 3.14 -7.31 2.97
N VAL A 156 3.01 -6.42 1.98
CA VAL A 156 2.23 -5.19 2.11
C VAL A 156 1.10 -5.26 1.09
N LEU A 157 -0.12 -5.19 1.60
CA LEU A 157 -1.34 -5.00 0.84
C LEU A 157 -1.72 -3.51 0.93
N ALA A 158 -1.71 -2.81 -0.20
CA ALA A 158 -1.98 -1.38 -0.27
C ALA A 158 -3.19 -1.11 -1.17
N ALA A 159 -4.08 -0.19 -0.75
CA ALA A 159 -5.24 0.24 -1.55
C ALA A 159 -4.81 0.93 -2.88
N SER A 160 -3.77 1.78 -2.78
CA SER A 160 -3.03 2.54 -3.79
C SER A 160 -3.85 3.30 -4.86
N ASP A 161 -4.14 4.56 -4.54
CA ASP A 161 -4.33 5.70 -5.46
C ASP A 161 -3.09 6.64 -5.37
N GLU A 162 -2.75 7.34 -6.46
CA GLU A 162 -1.67 8.34 -6.48
C GLU A 162 -2.17 9.78 -6.23
N LEU A 163 -3.46 10.12 -6.37
CA LEU A 163 -3.94 11.49 -6.12
C LEU A 163 -5.46 11.65 -5.90
N GLY A 164 -6.23 10.57 -5.79
CA GLY A 164 -7.66 10.68 -5.51
C GLY A 164 -7.96 10.94 -4.04
N TYR A 165 -8.36 12.17 -3.72
CA TYR A 165 -9.36 12.41 -2.67
C TYR A 165 -10.69 11.80 -3.14
N ALA A 166 -10.75 10.46 -3.15
CA ALA A 166 -11.89 9.74 -3.67
C ALA A 166 -12.96 9.68 -2.59
N PHE A 167 -13.89 10.64 -2.65
CA PHE A 167 -15.28 10.56 -2.19
C PHE A 167 -15.61 9.31 -1.34
N GLU A 168 -15.35 9.40 -0.04
CA GLU A 168 -15.94 8.48 0.93
C GLU A 168 -17.42 8.87 1.12
N ASP A 169 -18.28 8.41 0.22
CA ASP A 169 -19.73 8.46 0.48
C ASP A 169 -20.06 7.36 1.51
N ARG A 170 -19.90 7.76 2.77
CA ARG A 170 -20.65 7.41 3.99
C ARG A 170 -20.57 6.05 4.68
N GLU A 171 -19.86 5.03 4.21
CA GLU A 171 -19.72 3.79 5.01
C GLU A 171 -18.27 3.40 5.33
N ASN A 172 -17.58 2.73 4.41
CA ASN A 172 -16.22 2.18 4.56
C ASN A 172 -15.37 2.49 3.31
N SER A 173 -14.03 2.45 3.40
CA SER A 173 -13.20 2.57 2.20
C SER A 173 -13.50 1.43 1.22
N VAL A 174 -13.44 1.69 -0.08
CA VAL A 174 -13.73 0.66 -1.09
C VAL A 174 -12.78 -0.53 -0.93
N PHE A 175 -11.52 -0.27 -0.63
CA PHE A 175 -10.51 -1.30 -0.41
C PHE A 175 -10.82 -2.14 0.83
N THR A 176 -11.05 -1.49 1.98
CA THR A 176 -11.32 -2.20 3.23
C THR A 176 -12.65 -2.94 3.18
N ARG A 177 -13.69 -2.38 2.53
CA ARG A 177 -14.96 -3.08 2.31
C ARG A 177 -14.76 -4.41 1.57
N LEU A 178 -14.05 -4.38 0.43
CA LEU A 178 -13.80 -5.59 -0.37
C LEU A 178 -12.97 -6.62 0.41
N LEU A 179 -11.98 -6.15 1.19
CA LEU A 179 -11.19 -7.00 2.06
C LEU A 179 -12.06 -7.70 3.12
N VAL A 180 -12.93 -6.91 3.78
CA VAL A 180 -13.84 -7.41 4.82
C VAL A 180 -14.84 -8.40 4.24
N ASP A 181 -15.42 -8.11 3.08
CA ASP A 181 -16.39 -8.99 2.43
C ASP A 181 -15.76 -10.36 2.16
N GLY A 182 -14.61 -10.39 1.47
CA GLY A 182 -13.91 -11.63 1.12
C GLY A 182 -13.48 -12.48 2.32
N LEU A 183 -13.07 -11.86 3.43
CA LEU A 183 -12.75 -12.57 4.67
C LEU A 183 -13.98 -13.03 5.44
N ARG A 184 -15.08 -12.26 5.39
CA ARG A 184 -16.30 -12.54 6.15
C ARG A 184 -17.08 -13.71 5.56
N ASP A 185 -17.28 -13.70 4.26
CA ASP A 185 -18.04 -14.74 3.55
C ASP A 185 -17.17 -15.89 3.04
N GLY A 186 -15.84 -15.73 3.11
CA GLY A 186 -14.86 -16.71 2.63
C GLY A 186 -14.71 -16.73 1.11
N SER A 187 -15.32 -15.80 0.37
CA SER A 187 -15.20 -15.72 -1.09
C SER A 187 -13.81 -15.34 -1.58
N ALA A 188 -12.93 -14.92 -0.67
CA ALA A 188 -11.51 -14.75 -0.93
C ALA A 188 -10.70 -16.06 -0.84
N ASP A 189 -11.30 -17.21 -0.50
CA ASP A 189 -10.65 -18.53 -0.65
C ASP A 189 -10.74 -18.95 -2.12
N LEU A 190 -9.71 -18.62 -2.89
CA LEU A 190 -9.69 -18.82 -4.34
C LEU A 190 -9.23 -20.21 -4.77
N ASP A 191 -8.51 -20.93 -3.92
CA ASP A 191 -8.04 -22.29 -4.21
C ASP A 191 -8.86 -23.39 -3.52
N GLY A 192 -9.79 -23.02 -2.64
CA GLY A 192 -10.74 -23.90 -1.98
C GLY A 192 -10.11 -24.76 -0.88
N ASP A 193 -8.97 -24.35 -0.32
CA ASP A 193 -8.27 -25.09 0.73
C ASP A 193 -8.86 -24.88 2.14
N GLY A 194 -9.89 -24.03 2.25
CA GLY A 194 -10.57 -23.67 3.49
C GLY A 194 -9.88 -22.56 4.27
N TRP A 195 -8.83 -21.95 3.72
CA TRP A 195 -8.11 -20.82 4.29
C TRP A 195 -8.01 -19.67 3.29
N VAL A 196 -8.02 -18.45 3.82
CA VAL A 196 -7.73 -17.25 3.01
C VAL A 196 -6.30 -16.84 3.27
N SER A 197 -5.42 -16.99 2.27
CA SER A 197 -4.07 -16.44 2.31
C SER A 197 -4.05 -14.95 1.94
N VAL A 198 -2.95 -14.27 2.25
CA VAL A 198 -2.74 -12.88 1.82
C VAL A 198 -2.77 -12.76 0.29
N THR A 199 -2.35 -13.80 -0.44
CA THR A 199 -2.36 -13.79 -1.90
C THR A 199 -3.79 -13.94 -2.43
N ASP A 200 -4.58 -14.85 -1.87
CA ASP A 200 -5.98 -15.03 -2.30
C ASP A 200 -6.79 -13.78 -2.02
N LEU A 201 -6.59 -13.18 -0.84
CA LEU A 201 -7.21 -11.91 -0.48
C LEU A 201 -6.82 -10.77 -1.43
N TYR A 202 -5.54 -10.67 -1.81
CA TYR A 202 -5.10 -9.66 -2.77
C TYR A 202 -5.75 -9.86 -4.14
N GLU A 203 -5.72 -11.08 -4.67
CA GLU A 203 -6.27 -11.40 -5.98
C GLU A 203 -7.78 -11.15 -6.02
N TYR A 204 -8.49 -11.56 -4.97
CA TYR A 204 -9.90 -11.27 -4.77
C TYR A 204 -10.18 -9.76 -4.80
N VAL A 205 -9.48 -8.99 -3.96
CA VAL A 205 -9.70 -7.54 -3.85
C VAL A 205 -9.37 -6.84 -5.18
N LEU A 206 -8.31 -7.25 -5.87
CA LEU A 206 -7.94 -6.70 -7.17
C LEU A 206 -9.00 -6.96 -8.24
N ASP A 207 -9.51 -8.20 -8.32
CA ASP A 207 -10.55 -8.57 -9.28
C ASP A 207 -11.86 -7.82 -9.00
N ARG A 208 -12.31 -7.82 -7.74
CA ARG A 208 -13.53 -7.11 -7.34
C ARG A 208 -13.42 -5.60 -7.53
N SER A 209 -12.27 -5.01 -7.22
CA SER A 209 -12.00 -3.58 -7.45
C SER A 209 -12.14 -3.21 -8.93
N ARG A 210 -11.64 -4.08 -9.83
CA ARG A 210 -11.80 -3.90 -11.29
C ARG A 210 -13.24 -4.09 -11.73
N ALA A 211 -13.93 -5.10 -11.21
CA ALA A 211 -15.31 -5.40 -11.57
C ALA A 211 -16.28 -4.25 -11.25
N ILE A 212 -16.05 -3.53 -10.15
CA ILE A 212 -16.85 -2.36 -9.77
C ILE A 212 -16.35 -1.04 -10.39
N GLY A 213 -15.28 -1.09 -11.20
CA GLY A 213 -14.69 0.09 -11.83
C GLY A 213 -14.09 1.10 -10.83
N ALA A 214 -13.58 0.64 -9.70
CA ALA A 214 -12.98 1.52 -8.71
C ALA A 214 -11.70 2.18 -9.25
N ALA A 215 -11.49 3.45 -8.89
CA ALA A 215 -10.33 4.22 -9.34
C ALA A 215 -9.00 3.74 -8.74
N GLN A 216 -9.05 3.18 -7.52
CA GLN A 216 -7.90 2.63 -6.83
C GLN A 216 -7.37 1.36 -7.53
N THR A 217 -6.05 1.15 -7.46
CA THR A 217 -5.40 -0.06 -7.99
C THR A 217 -4.65 -0.75 -6.87
N PRO A 218 -5.27 -1.71 -6.18
CA PRO A 218 -4.63 -2.44 -5.09
C PRO A 218 -3.30 -3.05 -5.50
N ARG A 219 -2.34 -3.08 -4.58
CA ARG A 219 -1.00 -3.66 -4.81
C ARG A 219 -0.59 -4.59 -3.71
N LEU A 220 0.04 -5.70 -4.09
CA LEU A 220 0.78 -6.58 -3.20
C LEU A 220 2.28 -6.40 -3.45
N LEU A 221 3.01 -6.11 -2.39
CA LEU A 221 4.44 -5.85 -2.42
C LEU A 221 5.15 -6.71 -1.35
N GLY A 222 6.43 -7.04 -1.58
CA GLY A 222 7.28 -7.71 -0.59
C GLY A 222 7.74 -9.09 -1.03
N SER A 223 8.24 -9.88 -0.07
CA SER A 223 8.82 -11.19 -0.32
C SER A 223 8.30 -12.22 0.68
N ARG A 224 8.03 -13.43 0.21
CA ARG A 224 7.61 -14.56 1.04
C ARG A 224 8.18 -15.88 0.55
N GLU A 225 8.35 -16.80 1.49
CA GLU A 225 8.49 -18.23 1.27
C GLU A 225 7.23 -18.88 1.84
N GLY A 226 6.46 -19.62 1.03
CA GLY A 226 5.18 -20.23 1.46
C GLY A 226 4.04 -19.22 1.67
N ASN A 227 2.88 -19.70 2.13
CA ASN A 227 1.66 -18.90 2.30
C ASN A 227 1.53 -18.32 3.71
N LEU A 228 1.06 -17.08 3.80
CA LEU A 228 0.63 -16.46 5.05
C LEU A 228 -0.90 -16.46 5.07
N PHE A 229 -1.49 -17.22 5.99
CA PHE A 229 -2.94 -17.37 6.12
C PHE A 229 -3.51 -16.36 7.13
N LEU A 230 -4.59 -15.67 6.74
CA LEU A 230 -5.21 -14.62 7.53
C LEU A 230 -6.50 -15.09 8.22
N ALA A 231 -7.25 -16.00 7.62
CA ALA A 231 -8.50 -16.48 8.19
C ALA A 231 -8.81 -17.89 7.72
N ARG A 232 -9.52 -18.66 8.53
CA ARG A 232 -10.22 -19.87 8.09
C ARG A 232 -11.58 -19.48 7.50
N VAL A 233 -11.96 -20.09 6.39
CA VAL A 233 -13.30 -19.92 5.80
C VAL A 233 -14.35 -20.34 6.83
N PRO A 234 -15.37 -19.50 7.11
CA PRO A 234 -16.48 -19.92 7.94
C PRO A 234 -17.21 -21.08 7.27
N THR A 235 -17.10 -22.27 7.86
CA THR A 235 -17.88 -23.43 7.40
C THR A 235 -19.37 -23.10 7.62
N PRO A 236 -20.24 -23.16 6.59
CA PRO A 236 -21.68 -23.13 6.82
C PRO A 236 -22.02 -24.26 7.80
N PRO A 237 -22.92 -24.06 8.78
CA PRO A 237 -23.44 -25.20 9.52
C PRO A 237 -23.98 -26.18 8.49
N VAL A 238 -23.41 -27.39 8.45
CA VAL A 238 -23.94 -28.48 7.64
C VAL A 238 -25.42 -28.57 7.99
N PRO A 239 -26.35 -28.37 7.03
CA PRO A 239 -27.76 -28.59 7.31
C PRO A 239 -27.85 -29.98 7.90
N ALA A 240 -28.34 -30.10 9.14
CA ALA A 240 -28.46 -31.39 9.80
C ALA A 240 -29.15 -32.32 8.81
N GLU A 241 -28.42 -33.36 8.39
CA GLU A 241 -28.95 -34.36 7.50
C GLU A 241 -30.19 -34.92 8.20
N SER A 242 -31.38 -34.63 7.65
CA SER A 242 -32.62 -35.15 8.20
C SER A 242 -32.45 -36.66 8.32
N PRO A 243 -32.68 -37.25 9.52
CA PRO A 243 -32.49 -38.69 9.70
C PRO A 243 -33.29 -39.43 8.62
N PRO A 244 -32.75 -40.53 8.06
CA PRO A 244 -33.41 -41.30 7.01
C PRO A 244 -34.84 -41.63 7.45
N GLY A 245 -35.79 -41.27 6.59
CA GLY A 245 -37.20 -41.12 6.92
C GLY A 245 -37.78 -42.29 7.69
N VAL A 246 -38.22 -42.02 8.92
CA VAL A 246 -39.35 -42.74 9.48
C VAL A 246 -40.57 -42.26 8.70
N ALA A 247 -41.09 -43.14 7.85
CA ALA A 247 -42.29 -42.89 7.06
C ALA A 247 -43.43 -42.45 8.00
N ALA A 248 -43.86 -41.19 7.85
CA ALA A 248 -45.11 -40.72 8.43
C ALA A 248 -46.27 -41.48 7.74
N PRO A 249 -47.27 -41.97 8.48
CA PRO A 249 -48.44 -42.57 7.85
C PRO A 249 -49.21 -41.51 7.07
N ALA A 250 -49.73 -41.91 5.91
CA ALA A 250 -50.43 -41.07 4.95
C ALA A 250 -51.60 -40.27 5.60
N PRO A 251 -51.80 -39.00 5.23
CA PRO A 251 -52.95 -38.24 5.70
C PRO A 251 -54.22 -38.75 5.01
N ALA A 252 -55.23 -39.08 5.82
CA ALA A 252 -56.58 -39.35 5.35
C ALA A 252 -57.19 -38.09 4.72
N SER A 253 -57.94 -38.31 3.65
CA SER A 253 -58.65 -37.36 2.80
C SER A 253 -59.48 -36.31 3.55
N ALA A 254 -59.40 -35.08 3.07
CA ALA A 254 -60.23 -33.93 3.46
C ALA A 254 -61.72 -34.09 3.09
N PRO A 255 -62.63 -33.39 3.78
CA PRO A 255 -63.86 -32.87 3.19
C PRO A 255 -63.75 -31.37 2.83
N ALA A 256 -64.56 -30.98 1.84
CA ALA A 256 -64.61 -29.72 1.11
C ALA A 256 -65.21 -28.52 1.91
N PRO A 257 -65.21 -27.27 1.38
CA PRO A 257 -65.22 -26.03 2.16
C PRO A 257 -66.62 -25.49 2.47
N ALA A 258 -66.72 -24.70 3.54
CA ALA A 258 -67.86 -23.84 3.85
C ALA A 258 -67.47 -22.36 3.71
N SER A 259 -68.39 -21.59 3.15
CA SER A 259 -68.26 -20.22 2.65
C SER A 259 -68.10 -19.12 3.70
N ALA A 260 -67.39 -18.06 3.29
CA ALA A 260 -67.60 -16.63 3.51
C ALA A 260 -68.07 -16.08 4.88
N GLU A 261 -67.30 -15.13 5.43
CA GLU A 261 -67.77 -13.75 5.67
C GLU A 261 -66.63 -12.77 6.00
N VAL A 262 -66.73 -11.56 5.45
CA VAL A 262 -65.80 -10.43 5.57
C VAL A 262 -66.43 -9.36 6.48
N PRO A 263 -65.74 -8.82 7.50
CA PRO A 263 -66.20 -7.61 8.19
C PRO A 263 -65.51 -6.32 7.70
N PRO A 264 -66.15 -5.15 7.87
CA PRO A 264 -65.95 -3.99 7.01
C PRO A 264 -64.93 -2.95 7.54
N ARG A 265 -64.46 -2.12 6.59
CA ARG A 265 -63.71 -0.87 6.78
C ARG A 265 -64.58 0.21 7.44
N VAL A 266 -64.00 0.97 8.37
CA VAL A 266 -64.54 2.25 8.85
C VAL A 266 -63.55 3.37 8.54
N ALA A 267 -64.08 4.48 8.01
CA ALA A 267 -63.38 5.66 7.56
C ALA A 267 -63.39 6.80 8.59
N ALA A 268 -62.36 7.63 8.49
CA ALA A 268 -62.16 9.05 8.82
C ALA A 268 -63.16 9.83 9.72
N ALA A 269 -62.61 10.60 10.67
CA ALA A 269 -63.14 11.89 11.11
C ALA A 269 -62.01 12.82 11.64
N THR A 270 -62.28 14.11 11.58
CA THR A 270 -61.37 15.28 11.52
C THR A 270 -61.38 16.17 12.77
N GLY A 271 -60.22 16.77 13.11
CA GLY A 271 -60.05 18.13 13.72
C GLY A 271 -59.97 18.23 15.26
N PRO A 272 -59.55 19.39 15.85
CA PRO A 272 -58.58 20.39 15.40
C PRO A 272 -57.51 20.82 16.47
N ALA A 273 -56.52 21.57 15.96
CA ALA A 273 -55.48 22.42 16.56
C ALA A 273 -55.41 22.71 18.08
N ALA A 274 -54.20 22.57 18.65
CA ALA A 274 -53.76 23.24 19.88
C ALA A 274 -52.37 23.87 19.70
N ARG A 275 -52.24 25.13 20.18
CA ARG A 275 -51.12 26.08 20.03
C ARG A 275 -49.89 25.74 20.90
N PRO A 276 -48.69 26.28 20.58
CA PRO A 276 -47.47 26.06 21.36
C PRO A 276 -47.31 27.03 22.54
N ARG A 277 -46.57 26.62 23.57
CA ARG A 277 -46.12 27.45 24.71
C ARG A 277 -44.58 27.57 24.73
N PRO A 278 -44.04 28.62 25.39
CA PRO A 278 -42.90 29.36 24.89
C PRO A 278 -41.53 28.95 25.46
N ALA A 279 -40.52 29.50 24.78
CA ALA A 279 -39.08 29.36 24.95
C ALA A 279 -38.53 29.52 26.38
N ASP A 280 -37.59 28.63 26.72
CA ASP A 280 -36.63 28.82 27.81
C ASP A 280 -35.34 29.48 27.29
N ARG A 281 -34.86 30.46 28.06
CA ARG A 281 -33.70 31.32 27.79
C ARG A 281 -32.36 30.58 27.96
N PRO A 282 -31.31 30.91 27.19
CA PRO A 282 -29.95 30.46 27.50
C PRO A 282 -29.30 31.30 28.62
N ARG A 283 -28.56 30.62 29.51
CA ARG A 283 -27.70 31.21 30.55
C ARG A 283 -26.35 31.69 29.95
N PRO A 284 -25.68 32.66 30.59
CA PRO A 284 -24.56 33.40 29.99
C PRO A 284 -23.23 32.64 29.99
N ALA A 285 -22.42 32.96 28.98
CA ALA A 285 -21.08 32.44 28.70
C ALA A 285 -20.07 32.68 29.84
N ALA A 286 -19.28 31.65 30.15
CA ALA A 286 -18.09 31.75 30.98
C ALA A 286 -16.93 32.34 30.16
N ARG A 287 -16.25 33.32 30.74
CA ARG A 287 -15.15 34.09 30.16
C ARG A 287 -13.91 33.22 29.94
N SER A 288 -13.43 33.14 28.69
CA SER A 288 -12.10 32.64 28.36
C SER A 288 -11.04 33.66 28.80
N ARG A 289 -10.00 33.16 29.46
CA ARG A 289 -8.85 33.93 29.97
C ARG A 289 -7.82 34.01 28.84
N ALA A 290 -7.49 35.22 28.39
CA ALA A 290 -6.54 35.47 27.32
C ALA A 290 -5.14 34.93 27.66
N VAL A 291 -4.54 34.19 26.73
CA VAL A 291 -3.12 33.82 26.69
C VAL A 291 -2.40 34.89 25.84
N PRO A 292 -1.18 35.36 26.19
CA PRO A 292 -0.53 36.45 25.47
C PRO A 292 -0.16 36.03 24.04
N GLN A 293 -0.54 36.84 23.04
CA GLN A 293 -0.06 36.69 21.66
C GLN A 293 1.42 37.12 21.58
N LEU A 294 2.28 36.22 21.10
CA LEU A 294 3.61 36.55 20.61
C LEU A 294 3.47 37.17 19.20
N GLU A 295 4.08 38.33 18.98
CA GLU A 295 4.09 39.00 17.67
C GLU A 295 4.76 38.13 16.59
N PRO A 296 4.23 38.08 15.37
CA PRO A 296 4.88 37.40 14.27
C PRO A 296 6.09 38.21 13.76
N LEU A 297 7.26 37.58 13.78
CA LEU A 297 8.46 38.07 13.10
C LEU A 297 8.18 38.20 11.59
N SER A 298 8.54 39.36 11.02
CA SER A 298 8.44 39.59 9.58
C SER A 298 9.28 38.56 8.80
N PRO A 299 8.75 37.97 7.71
CA PRO A 299 9.51 37.03 6.91
C PRO A 299 10.64 37.76 6.16
N PRO A 300 11.83 37.15 6.00
CA PRO A 300 12.85 37.67 5.10
C PRO A 300 12.39 37.52 3.65
N ASP A 301 12.83 38.44 2.79
CA ASP A 301 12.52 38.49 1.37
C ASP A 301 12.77 37.14 0.69
N ARG A 302 11.72 36.57 0.09
CA ARG A 302 11.80 35.29 -0.63
C ARG A 302 12.32 35.54 -2.03
N GLU A 303 13.56 35.13 -2.29
CA GLU A 303 14.07 34.95 -3.65
C GLU A 303 13.22 33.94 -4.44
N SER A 304 13.09 34.17 -5.74
CA SER A 304 12.16 33.44 -6.59
C SER A 304 12.58 31.96 -6.81
N PRO A 305 11.64 31.03 -6.99
CA PRO A 305 11.94 29.60 -7.24
C PRO A 305 12.76 29.31 -8.51
N ALA A 306 12.89 30.30 -9.40
CA ALA A 306 13.65 30.18 -10.64
C ALA A 306 15.17 30.27 -10.41
N GLU A 307 15.61 31.07 -9.43
CA GLU A 307 17.04 31.30 -9.15
C GLU A 307 17.67 30.14 -8.38
N ARG A 308 16.92 29.48 -7.48
CA ARG A 308 17.41 28.29 -6.73
C ARG A 308 17.64 27.05 -7.61
N ARG A 309 16.98 26.93 -8.75
CA ARG A 309 17.16 25.80 -9.68
C ARG A 309 18.43 25.90 -10.52
N GLY A 310 18.97 27.10 -10.71
CA GLY A 310 20.23 27.32 -11.44
C GLY A 310 21.45 26.92 -10.62
N ALA A 311 21.53 27.35 -9.35
CA ALA A 311 22.72 27.17 -8.53
C ALA A 311 22.95 25.73 -8.02
N LEU A 312 21.89 24.98 -7.71
CA LEU A 312 22.02 23.62 -7.16
C LEU A 312 22.32 22.56 -8.24
N ALA A 313 22.06 22.86 -9.52
CA ALA A 313 22.35 21.95 -10.63
C ALA A 313 23.83 21.96 -11.05
N GLU A 314 24.56 23.05 -10.78
CA GLU A 314 25.99 23.16 -11.10
C GLU A 314 26.88 22.43 -10.08
N GLU A 315 26.58 22.49 -8.79
CA GLU A 315 27.48 21.91 -7.77
C GLU A 315 27.35 20.39 -7.60
N ALA A 316 26.17 19.80 -7.80
CA ALA A 316 25.98 18.36 -7.66
C ALA A 316 26.53 17.53 -8.84
N PHE A 317 26.77 18.15 -10.00
CA PHE A 317 27.24 17.45 -11.20
C PHE A 317 28.78 17.31 -11.27
N ILE A 318 29.54 18.10 -10.51
CA ILE A 318 31.01 18.10 -10.53
C ILE A 318 31.61 16.99 -9.62
N GLY A 319 30.87 16.53 -8.60
CA GLY A 319 31.37 15.55 -7.63
C GLY A 319 31.30 14.07 -8.05
N ALA A 320 30.25 13.66 -8.78
CA ALA A 320 29.97 12.24 -9.02
C ALA A 320 30.50 11.71 -10.38
N GLY A 321 30.70 12.57 -11.37
CA GLY A 321 31.16 12.18 -12.70
C GLY A 321 32.66 11.88 -12.79
N THR A 322 33.47 12.48 -11.92
CA THR A 322 34.93 12.53 -12.06
C THR A 322 35.61 11.28 -11.51
N VAL A 323 35.03 10.61 -10.51
CA VAL A 323 35.63 9.43 -9.86
C VAL A 323 35.36 8.14 -10.65
N GLY A 324 34.21 8.03 -11.33
CA GLY A 324 33.87 6.86 -12.14
C GLY A 324 34.55 6.82 -13.52
N PHE A 325 34.80 7.99 -14.13
CA PHE A 325 35.30 8.08 -15.50
C PHE A 325 36.81 7.81 -15.61
N VAL A 326 37.59 8.18 -14.58
CA VAL A 326 39.04 7.96 -14.56
C VAL A 326 39.37 6.47 -14.37
N GLY A 327 38.65 5.77 -13.49
CA GLY A 327 38.89 4.34 -13.22
C GLY A 327 38.62 3.43 -14.41
N TRP A 328 37.51 3.65 -15.13
CA TRP A 328 37.17 2.87 -16.31
C TRP A 328 38.04 3.19 -17.52
N GLY A 329 38.39 4.47 -17.71
CA GLY A 329 39.32 4.90 -18.76
C GLY A 329 40.71 4.27 -18.60
N THR A 330 41.26 4.24 -17.39
CA THR A 330 42.57 3.60 -17.13
C THR A 330 42.54 2.09 -17.34
N MET A 331 41.44 1.42 -16.99
CA MET A 331 41.32 -0.04 -17.13
C MET A 331 41.16 -0.46 -18.61
N LEU A 332 40.48 0.35 -19.42
CA LEU A 332 40.37 0.15 -20.87
C LEU A 332 41.66 0.46 -21.64
N VAL A 333 42.42 1.48 -21.22
CA VAL A 333 43.73 1.79 -21.82
C VAL A 333 44.74 0.68 -21.52
N LEU A 334 44.76 0.14 -20.31
CA LEU A 334 45.62 -0.99 -19.94
C LEU A 334 45.24 -2.27 -20.70
N TRP A 335 43.95 -2.53 -20.92
CA TRP A 335 43.50 -3.68 -21.73
C TRP A 335 43.80 -3.51 -23.24
N GLY A 336 43.70 -2.29 -23.77
CA GLY A 336 44.03 -1.98 -25.16
C GLY A 336 45.53 -2.11 -25.47
N LEU A 337 46.41 -1.72 -24.53
CA LEU A 337 47.86 -1.85 -24.67
C LEU A 337 48.35 -3.31 -24.63
N ASP A 338 47.67 -4.17 -23.87
CA ASP A 338 47.95 -5.62 -23.85
C ASP A 338 47.56 -6.31 -25.16
N LYS A 339 46.43 -5.90 -25.77
CA LYS A 339 45.96 -6.40 -27.07
C LYS A 339 46.74 -5.88 -28.27
N ALA A 340 47.35 -4.70 -28.20
CA ALA A 340 48.18 -4.15 -29.28
C ALA A 340 49.47 -4.96 -29.54
N ARG A 341 49.87 -5.84 -28.61
CA ARG A 341 50.98 -6.79 -28.81
C ARG A 341 50.62 -8.02 -29.66
N LEU A 342 49.33 -8.24 -29.94
CA LEU A 342 48.82 -9.44 -30.63
C LEU A 342 48.48 -9.22 -32.11
N ILE A 343 48.49 -7.97 -32.61
CA ILE A 343 48.07 -7.65 -33.98
C ILE A 343 49.11 -6.71 -34.61
N GLY A 344 49.76 -7.17 -35.69
CA GLY A 344 50.94 -6.54 -36.29
C GLY A 344 50.79 -5.06 -36.71
N PRO A 345 51.93 -4.39 -36.99
CA PRO A 345 51.99 -2.94 -37.15
C PRO A 345 51.41 -2.53 -38.51
N GLY A 346 50.24 -1.90 -38.51
CA GLY A 346 49.73 -1.24 -39.72
C GLY A 346 48.27 -0.83 -39.72
N ALA A 347 47.39 -1.54 -38.99
CA ALA A 347 45.94 -1.27 -39.04
C ALA A 347 45.24 -1.12 -37.67
N GLY A 348 45.90 -1.54 -36.58
CA GLY A 348 45.32 -1.52 -35.23
C GLY A 348 44.90 -0.13 -34.72
N PRO A 349 45.71 0.94 -34.85
CA PRO A 349 45.40 2.23 -34.23
C PRO A 349 44.18 2.93 -34.84
N LEU A 350 44.03 2.89 -36.16
CA LEU A 350 42.94 3.58 -36.86
C LEU A 350 41.59 2.92 -36.62
N LEU A 351 41.55 1.58 -36.59
CA LEU A 351 40.34 0.82 -36.24
C LEU A 351 39.93 1.07 -34.78
N TRP A 352 40.89 1.24 -33.88
CA TRP A 352 40.63 1.54 -32.48
C TRP A 352 40.07 2.96 -32.29
N ILE A 353 40.65 3.95 -32.97
CA ILE A 353 40.15 5.33 -32.95
C ILE A 353 38.73 5.38 -33.51
N LEU A 354 38.45 4.67 -34.61
CA LEU A 354 37.11 4.58 -35.19
C LEU A 354 36.10 3.96 -34.21
N ALA A 355 36.48 2.88 -33.50
CA ALA A 355 35.62 2.24 -32.51
C ALA A 355 35.28 3.17 -31.33
N VAL A 356 36.27 3.94 -30.84
CA VAL A 356 36.05 4.92 -29.76
C VAL A 356 35.11 6.03 -30.19
N VAL A 357 35.29 6.56 -31.41
CA VAL A 357 34.43 7.64 -31.96
C VAL A 357 33.00 7.16 -32.13
N VAL A 358 32.79 5.94 -32.65
CA VAL A 358 31.43 5.36 -32.82
C VAL A 358 30.77 5.12 -31.46
N PHE A 359 31.52 4.61 -30.47
CA PHE A 359 31.00 4.39 -29.12
C PHE A 359 30.61 5.70 -28.42
N THR A 360 31.47 6.72 -28.47
CA THR A 360 31.17 8.04 -27.87
C THR A 360 29.98 8.71 -28.56
N ALA A 361 29.88 8.63 -29.89
CA ALA A 361 28.72 9.15 -30.63
C ALA A 361 27.41 8.42 -30.25
N GLY A 362 27.45 7.10 -30.06
CA GLY A 362 26.31 6.29 -29.62
C GLY A 362 25.81 6.66 -28.21
N VAL A 363 26.74 6.83 -27.25
CA VAL A 363 26.41 7.26 -25.89
C VAL A 363 25.83 8.68 -25.88
N LEU A 364 26.38 9.58 -26.68
CA LEU A 364 25.88 10.96 -26.80
C LEU A 364 24.48 11.01 -27.42
N ALA A 365 24.20 10.15 -28.41
CA ALA A 365 22.89 10.02 -29.04
C ALA A 365 21.84 9.46 -28.06
N LEU A 366 22.20 8.45 -27.24
CA LEU A 366 21.32 7.93 -26.18
C LEU A 366 20.97 9.01 -25.14
N ARG A 367 21.95 9.83 -24.74
CA ARG A 367 21.77 10.91 -23.77
C ARG A 367 20.82 12.01 -24.29
N ARG A 368 20.76 12.22 -25.61
CA ARG A 368 19.90 13.23 -26.25
C ARG A 368 18.48 12.76 -26.59
N ARG A 369 18.06 11.54 -26.20
CA ARG A 369 16.72 10.96 -26.45
C ARG A 369 16.20 11.10 -27.91
N ARG A 370 17.08 11.13 -28.90
CA ARG A 370 16.69 11.02 -30.32
C ARG A 370 16.98 9.61 -30.81
N LEU A 371 16.04 8.70 -30.59
CA LEU A 371 16.10 7.33 -31.08
C LEU A 371 15.52 7.26 -32.51
N VAL A 372 16.38 7.11 -33.51
CA VAL A 372 16.01 6.45 -34.77
C VAL A 372 16.61 5.05 -34.71
N ARG A 373 15.77 4.02 -34.89
CA ARG A 373 15.99 2.61 -34.55
C ARG A 373 17.19 1.90 -35.20
N GLY A 374 18.02 2.58 -36.02
CA GLY A 374 19.15 1.97 -36.72
C GLY A 374 20.46 1.89 -35.92
N SER A 375 20.72 2.79 -34.97
CA SER A 375 22.05 2.92 -34.36
C SER A 375 22.35 1.88 -33.26
N ALA A 376 21.32 1.30 -32.64
CA ALA A 376 21.49 0.31 -31.58
C ALA A 376 22.09 -1.02 -32.11
N LEU A 377 21.82 -1.37 -33.37
CA LEU A 377 22.34 -2.59 -34.00
C LEU A 377 23.86 -2.55 -34.22
N ILE A 378 24.42 -1.37 -34.50
CA ILE A 378 25.86 -1.19 -34.72
C ILE A 378 26.64 -1.35 -33.40
N VAL A 379 26.08 -0.86 -32.29
CA VAL A 379 26.71 -0.96 -30.95
C VAL A 379 26.71 -2.41 -30.45
N VAL A 380 25.65 -3.18 -30.70
CA VAL A 380 25.58 -4.60 -30.33
C VAL A 380 26.49 -5.45 -31.23
N ALA A 381 26.57 -5.16 -32.53
CA ALA A 381 27.46 -5.89 -33.45
C ALA A 381 28.95 -5.66 -33.15
N LEU A 382 29.34 -4.45 -32.73
CA LEU A 382 30.72 -4.15 -32.32
C LEU A 382 31.09 -4.71 -30.93
N ALA A 383 30.12 -4.84 -30.02
CA ALA A 383 30.35 -5.43 -28.70
C ALA A 383 30.56 -6.95 -28.75
N LEU A 384 30.05 -7.64 -29.77
CA LEU A 384 30.15 -9.10 -29.89
C LEU A 384 31.45 -9.59 -30.56
N GLY A 385 32.15 -8.74 -31.31
CA GLY A 385 33.40 -9.10 -32.00
C GLY A 385 33.26 -10.26 -33.02
N PRO A 386 34.23 -10.43 -33.93
CA PRO A 386 34.14 -11.43 -35.00
C PRO A 386 34.24 -12.90 -34.54
N ALA A 387 34.35 -13.18 -33.24
CA ALA A 387 34.46 -14.55 -32.70
C ALA A 387 33.11 -15.16 -32.26
N GLY A 388 32.00 -14.42 -32.30
CA GLY A 388 30.70 -14.87 -31.77
C GLY A 388 29.78 -15.62 -32.75
N VAL A 389 30.17 -15.81 -34.01
CA VAL A 389 29.27 -16.35 -35.05
C VAL A 389 29.43 -17.87 -35.30
N SER A 390 30.35 -18.57 -34.64
CA SER A 390 30.62 -20.00 -34.91
C SER A 390 29.87 -21.03 -34.04
N LEU A 391 28.70 -20.73 -33.47
CA LEU A 391 27.94 -21.71 -32.67
C LEU A 391 26.53 -22.06 -33.19
N PHE A 392 26.14 -21.62 -34.38
CA PHE A 392 24.87 -22.03 -34.99
C PHE A 392 24.97 -22.19 -36.51
N THR A 393 25.64 -23.26 -36.96
CA THR A 393 25.33 -24.03 -38.18
C THR A 393 26.18 -25.30 -38.13
N GLY A 394 25.55 -26.47 -38.30
CA GLY A 394 26.18 -27.79 -38.16
C GLY A 394 27.09 -28.22 -39.28
#